data_AF-A0A1V5ACX1-F1
#
_entry.id   AF-A0A1V5ACX1-F1
#
_cell.length_a   1.000
_cell.length_b   1.000
_cell.length_c   1.000
_cell.angle_alpha   90.00
_cell.angle_beta   90.00
_cell.angle_gamma   90.00
#
_symmetry.space_group_name_H-M   'P 1'
#
loop_
_entity.id
_entity.type
_entity.pdbx_description
1 polymer ?
#
loop_
_entity_poly.entity_id
_entity_poly.type
_entity_poly.pdbx_seq_one_letter_code
_entity_poly.pdbx_strand_id
1 'polypeptide(L)'
;MIFKADDPLGKTTDLGLFRAKDKLTFSIKTPEGHVYCTDQAKNPDSLSHVRKLPTAYNKWELRWEDSMGLKNKDYKDLIVNVEVVPVSNEDIVLTRDCRVVARFVGKNTQNNNQFWICQPSREKLFDATKENLGKSFEVGNFEAGTRLVFALKAEDGNVYYTDSNLNPDLKAHVIKLPLGSNRCQLRWEDLYGLKDRDYNDLVVEISQLPLK
;
A
#
# COMPACT_ATOMS: atom_id res chain seq x y z
N MET A 1 -15.14 -12.28 12.38
CA MET A 1 -16.05 -12.77 11.31
C MET A 1 -15.89 -11.82 10.14
N ILE A 2 -15.46 -12.31 8.97
CA ILE A 2 -15.11 -11.47 7.81
C ILE A 2 -16.32 -11.36 6.87
N PHE A 3 -16.89 -12.51 6.49
CA PHE A 3 -18.08 -12.61 5.65
C PHE A 3 -19.22 -13.32 6.37
N LYS A 4 -20.45 -13.04 5.95
CA LYS A 4 -21.70 -13.72 6.33
C LYS A 4 -22.43 -14.22 5.08
N ALA A 5 -23.35 -15.16 5.25
CA ALA A 5 -24.12 -15.73 4.14
C ALA A 5 -25.02 -14.71 3.41
N ASP A 6 -25.42 -13.64 4.10
CA ASP A 6 -26.23 -12.53 3.55
C ASP A 6 -25.38 -11.40 2.95
N ASP A 7 -24.06 -11.51 2.98
CA ASP A 7 -23.20 -10.52 2.32
C ASP A 7 -23.32 -10.61 0.79
N PRO A 8 -23.33 -9.47 0.08
CA PRO A 8 -23.40 -9.47 -1.37
C PRO A 8 -22.12 -10.06 -1.98
N LEU A 9 -22.29 -10.74 -3.12
CA LEU A 9 -21.15 -11.21 -3.93
C LEU A 9 -20.25 -10.03 -4.31
N GLY A 10 -18.93 -10.23 -4.16
CA GLY A 10 -17.93 -9.21 -4.42
C GLY A 10 -17.67 -8.26 -3.25
N LYS A 11 -18.28 -8.47 -2.07
CA LYS A 11 -17.89 -7.74 -0.86
C LYS A 11 -16.40 -7.93 -0.58
N THR A 12 -15.71 -6.80 -0.37
CA THR A 12 -14.29 -6.76 -0.01
C THR A 12 -14.15 -6.31 1.45
N THR A 13 -13.12 -6.79 2.14
CA THR A 13 -12.80 -6.37 3.50
C THR A 13 -11.29 -6.29 3.66
N ASP A 14 -10.81 -5.15 4.15
CA ASP A 14 -9.43 -5.00 4.58
C ASP A 14 -9.21 -5.78 5.88
N LEU A 15 -8.20 -6.65 5.88
CA LEU A 15 -7.84 -7.49 7.02
C LEU A 15 -6.77 -6.84 7.91
N GLY A 16 -6.22 -5.69 7.49
CA GLY A 16 -5.21 -4.93 8.20
C GLY A 16 -3.78 -5.33 7.85
N LEU A 17 -2.84 -4.83 8.66
CA LEU A 17 -1.40 -5.01 8.46
C LEU A 17 -0.89 -6.28 9.14
N PHE A 18 -0.08 -7.04 8.40
CA PHE A 18 0.60 -8.24 8.87
C PHE A 18 2.09 -8.14 8.65
N ARG A 19 2.87 -8.71 9.57
CA ARG A 19 4.33 -8.74 9.48
C ARG A 19 4.77 -9.87 8.56
N ALA A 20 5.95 -9.70 7.97
CA ALA A 20 6.59 -10.78 7.24
C ALA A 20 6.70 -12.03 8.13
N LYS A 21 6.31 -13.18 7.57
CA LYS A 21 6.26 -14.50 8.22
C LYS A 21 5.08 -14.75 9.18
N ASP A 22 4.15 -13.80 9.34
CA ASP A 22 2.90 -14.09 10.05
C ASP A 22 2.12 -15.20 9.31
N LYS A 23 1.66 -16.21 10.06
CA LYS A 23 0.83 -17.30 9.50
C LYS A 23 -0.65 -16.91 9.60
N LEU A 24 -1.26 -16.57 8.48
CA LEU A 24 -2.71 -16.35 8.41
C LEU A 24 -3.43 -17.69 8.24
N THR A 25 -4.42 -17.93 9.10
CA THR A 25 -5.32 -19.09 9.01
C THR A 25 -6.74 -18.57 8.82
N PHE A 26 -7.41 -19.07 7.78
CA PHE A 26 -8.80 -18.73 7.48
C PHE A 26 -9.70 -19.93 7.77
N SER A 27 -10.98 -19.68 8.04
CA SER A 27 -11.94 -20.76 8.29
C SER A 27 -13.34 -20.40 7.83
N ILE A 28 -14.07 -21.41 7.37
CA ILE A 28 -15.54 -21.38 7.28
C ILE A 28 -16.12 -21.92 8.58
N LYS A 29 -17.25 -21.34 9.03
CA LYS A 29 -18.08 -21.89 10.10
C LYS A 29 -19.43 -22.28 9.49
N THR A 30 -19.84 -23.53 9.67
CA THR A 30 -21.08 -24.05 9.09
C THR A 30 -22.29 -23.79 9.98
N PRO A 31 -23.53 -23.85 9.45
CA PRO A 31 -24.76 -23.75 10.24
C PRO A 31 -24.85 -24.81 11.36
N GLU A 32 -24.32 -26.00 11.13
CA GLU A 32 -24.27 -27.11 12.10
C GLU A 32 -23.23 -26.90 13.20
N GLY A 33 -22.44 -25.83 13.12
CA GLY A 33 -21.46 -25.43 14.13
C GLY A 33 -20.05 -25.96 13.90
N HIS A 34 -19.80 -26.68 12.81
CA HIS A 34 -18.44 -27.10 12.46
C HIS A 34 -17.59 -25.91 12.00
N VAL A 35 -16.28 -25.99 12.24
CA VAL A 35 -15.31 -25.00 11.77
C VAL A 35 -14.24 -25.74 10.98
N TYR A 36 -14.09 -25.38 9.71
CA TYR A 36 -13.04 -25.93 8.86
C TYR A 36 -12.07 -24.83 8.44
N CYS A 37 -10.82 -25.01 8.80
CA CYS A 37 -9.77 -24.03 8.58
C CYS A 37 -8.77 -24.49 7.52
N THR A 38 -7.92 -23.54 7.10
CA THR A 38 -6.84 -23.78 6.14
C THR A 38 -5.73 -24.68 6.67
N ASP A 39 -5.69 -24.94 7.97
CA ASP A 39 -4.75 -25.85 8.62
C ASP A 39 -5.45 -27.18 8.90
N GLN A 40 -5.30 -28.16 8.00
CA GLN A 40 -6.06 -29.41 8.07
C GLN A 40 -5.91 -30.17 9.40
N ALA A 41 -4.77 -30.01 10.07
CA ALA A 41 -4.50 -30.67 11.35
C ALA A 41 -5.39 -30.15 12.49
N LYS A 42 -6.05 -29.00 12.30
CA LYS A 42 -7.00 -28.42 13.25
C LYS A 42 -8.46 -28.72 12.89
N ASN A 43 -8.71 -29.34 11.75
CA ASN A 43 -10.07 -29.70 11.34
C ASN A 43 -10.55 -30.92 12.12
N PRO A 44 -11.85 -30.99 12.48
CA PRO A 44 -12.39 -32.03 13.36
C PRO A 44 -12.23 -33.45 12.82
N ASP A 45 -12.14 -33.61 11.51
CA ASP A 45 -11.93 -34.89 10.82
C ASP A 45 -10.51 -35.01 10.19
N SER A 46 -9.62 -34.05 10.47
CA SER A 46 -8.27 -33.97 9.90
C SER A 46 -8.20 -33.91 8.37
N LEU A 47 -9.30 -33.58 7.69
CA LEU A 47 -9.36 -33.47 6.24
C LEU A 47 -9.13 -32.03 5.76
N SER A 48 -8.66 -31.87 4.51
CA SER A 48 -8.55 -30.56 3.87
C SER A 48 -9.86 -30.15 3.22
N HIS A 49 -10.63 -29.36 3.96
CA HIS A 49 -11.88 -28.74 3.49
C HIS A 49 -11.66 -27.51 2.63
N VAL A 50 -10.42 -27.06 2.45
CA VAL A 50 -10.12 -25.92 1.59
C VAL A 50 -9.20 -26.32 0.44
N ARG A 51 -9.43 -25.74 -0.74
CA ARG A 51 -8.44 -25.66 -1.81
C ARG A 51 -7.86 -24.25 -1.86
N LYS A 52 -6.55 -24.16 -1.88
CA LYS A 52 -5.80 -22.90 -2.06
C LYS A 52 -5.22 -22.87 -3.47
N LEU A 53 -5.74 -21.99 -4.32
CA LEU A 53 -5.35 -21.86 -5.72
C LEU A 53 -4.58 -20.54 -5.90
N PRO A 54 -3.29 -20.55 -6.29
CA PRO A 54 -2.60 -19.31 -6.66
C PRO A 54 -3.18 -18.76 -7.96
N THR A 55 -3.57 -17.48 -7.97
CA THR A 55 -4.16 -16.81 -9.14
C THR A 55 -3.25 -15.75 -9.74
N ALA A 56 -2.36 -15.17 -8.94
CA ALA A 56 -1.29 -14.26 -9.36
C ALA A 56 -0.21 -14.17 -8.26
N TYR A 57 0.81 -13.33 -8.49
CA TYR A 57 1.76 -12.97 -7.43
C TYR A 57 1.01 -12.36 -6.24
N ASN A 58 1.22 -12.92 -5.05
CA ASN A 58 0.52 -12.55 -3.81
C ASN A 58 -1.03 -12.63 -3.85
N LYS A 59 -1.61 -13.41 -4.78
CA LYS A 59 -3.07 -13.62 -4.85
C LYS A 59 -3.43 -15.09 -4.83
N TRP A 60 -4.45 -15.42 -4.04
CA TRP A 60 -5.00 -16.77 -3.93
C TRP A 60 -6.52 -16.75 -3.95
N GLU A 61 -7.11 -17.76 -4.56
CA GLU A 61 -8.50 -18.10 -4.38
C GLU A 61 -8.58 -19.29 -3.40
N LEU A 62 -9.35 -19.11 -2.33
CA LEU A 62 -9.61 -20.11 -1.32
C LEU A 62 -11.05 -20.63 -1.52
N ARG A 63 -11.19 -21.95 -1.67
CA ARG A 63 -12.48 -22.60 -1.92
C ARG A 63 -12.78 -23.63 -0.84
N TRP A 64 -13.89 -23.52 -0.13
CA TRP A 64 -14.26 -24.40 0.97
C TRP A 64 -15.35 -25.41 0.63
N GLU A 65 -15.30 -26.51 1.36
CA GLU A 65 -16.35 -27.50 1.59
C GLU A 65 -16.88 -27.40 3.03
N ASP A 66 -18.19 -27.40 3.20
CA ASP A 66 -18.85 -27.40 4.51
C ASP A 66 -19.27 -28.79 5.01
N SER A 67 -19.13 -29.82 4.16
CA SER A 67 -19.60 -31.17 4.45
C SER A 67 -18.59 -32.00 5.26
N MET A 68 -18.94 -32.40 6.49
CA MET A 68 -18.08 -33.24 7.34
C MET A 68 -17.72 -34.56 6.65
N GLY A 69 -16.45 -34.94 6.67
CA GLY A 69 -15.95 -36.12 5.98
C GLY A 69 -15.83 -35.95 4.45
N LEU A 70 -16.02 -34.74 3.93
CA LEU A 70 -16.00 -34.40 2.50
C LEU A 70 -16.94 -35.29 1.67
N LYS A 71 -18.21 -35.39 2.11
CA LYS A 71 -19.24 -36.18 1.42
C LYS A 71 -19.61 -35.56 0.06
N ASN A 72 -19.53 -34.24 -0.05
CA ASN A 72 -19.50 -33.49 -1.30
C ASN A 72 -18.09 -32.89 -1.50
N LYS A 73 -17.66 -32.70 -2.75
CA LYS A 73 -16.30 -32.25 -3.12
C LYS A 73 -16.30 -31.35 -4.35
N ASP A 74 -17.25 -30.44 -4.46
CA ASP A 74 -17.27 -29.41 -5.51
C ASP A 74 -16.46 -28.15 -5.14
N TYR A 75 -16.20 -27.93 -3.85
CA TYR A 75 -15.52 -26.79 -3.23
C TYR A 75 -16.14 -25.46 -3.67
N LYS A 76 -17.47 -25.35 -3.58
CA LYS A 76 -18.21 -24.13 -3.96
C LYS A 76 -19.02 -23.52 -2.84
N ASP A 77 -19.01 -24.10 -1.64
CA ASP A 77 -19.79 -23.61 -0.49
C ASP A 77 -19.34 -22.22 -0.04
N LEU A 78 -18.03 -21.93 -0.14
CA LEU A 78 -17.49 -20.59 0.02
C LEU A 78 -16.25 -20.40 -0.85
N ILE A 79 -16.24 -19.36 -1.67
CA ILE A 79 -15.09 -18.96 -2.49
C ILE A 79 -14.67 -17.55 -2.07
N VAL A 80 -13.40 -17.39 -1.69
CA VAL A 80 -12.81 -16.12 -1.24
C VAL A 80 -11.52 -15.85 -2.00
N ASN A 81 -11.39 -14.64 -2.56
CA ASN A 81 -10.12 -14.15 -3.07
C ASN A 81 -9.35 -13.43 -1.96
N VAL A 82 -8.08 -13.77 -1.82
CA VAL A 82 -7.15 -13.16 -0.87
C VAL A 82 -6.00 -12.55 -1.66
N GLU A 83 -5.77 -11.26 -1.46
CA GLU A 83 -4.65 -10.52 -2.02
C GLU A 83 -3.80 -9.96 -0.87
N VAL A 84 -2.50 -10.20 -0.92
CA VAL A 84 -1.54 -9.59 -0.01
C VAL A 84 -0.85 -8.46 -0.74
N VAL A 85 -1.15 -7.23 -0.35
CA VAL A 85 -0.52 -6.03 -0.92
C VAL A 85 0.72 -5.69 -0.09
N PRO A 86 1.93 -5.74 -0.66
CA PRO A 86 3.13 -5.31 0.05
C PRO A 86 3.05 -3.81 0.36
N VAL A 87 3.21 -3.46 1.63
CA VAL A 87 3.32 -2.06 2.05
C VAL A 87 4.77 -1.62 1.87
N SER A 88 4.98 -0.57 1.09
CA SER A 88 6.22 0.21 1.07
C SER A 88 6.09 1.44 1.96
N ASN A 89 7.17 1.80 2.65
CA ASN A 89 7.31 3.06 3.37
C ASN A 89 8.58 3.76 2.88
N GLU A 90 8.38 4.81 2.09
CA GLU A 90 9.43 5.62 1.50
C GLU A 90 9.69 6.93 2.25
N ASP A 91 9.11 7.09 3.43
CA ASP A 91 9.28 8.30 4.25
C ASP A 91 10.75 8.59 4.53
N ILE A 92 11.02 9.85 4.83
CA ILE A 92 12.36 10.31 5.18
C ILE A 92 12.38 10.54 6.68
N VAL A 93 13.16 9.75 7.41
CA VAL A 93 13.45 9.99 8.83
C VAL A 93 14.79 10.70 8.93
N LEU A 94 14.78 11.90 9.48
CA LEU A 94 16.00 12.70 9.61
C LEU A 94 16.92 12.10 10.67
N THR A 95 18.22 12.01 10.37
CA THR A 95 19.23 11.46 11.30
C THR A 95 19.92 12.54 12.13
N ARG A 96 19.66 13.81 11.82
CA ARG A 96 20.21 15.00 12.47
C ARG A 96 19.31 16.18 12.17
N ASP A 97 19.51 17.28 12.88
CA ASP A 97 18.80 18.53 12.62
C ASP A 97 19.15 19.05 11.22
N CYS A 98 18.12 19.29 10.41
CA CYS A 98 18.29 19.64 9.00
C CYS A 98 17.33 20.74 8.59
N ARG A 99 17.82 21.62 7.71
CA ARG A 99 16.98 22.35 6.75
C ARG A 99 16.67 21.42 5.59
N VAL A 100 15.40 21.29 5.23
CA VAL A 100 14.94 20.41 4.15
C VAL A 100 14.47 21.26 2.97
N VAL A 101 14.97 20.92 1.80
CA VAL A 101 14.65 21.61 0.54
C VAL A 101 14.13 20.59 -0.46
N ALA A 102 13.02 20.90 -1.10
CA ALA A 102 12.45 20.13 -2.20
C ALA A 102 12.72 20.85 -3.52
N ARG A 103 13.30 20.14 -4.50
CA ARG A 103 13.57 20.67 -5.84
C ARG A 103 12.74 19.91 -6.86
N PHE A 104 11.95 20.62 -7.65
CA PHE A 104 11.17 20.02 -8.73
C PHE A 104 12.10 19.67 -9.89
N VAL A 105 12.27 18.38 -10.24
CA VAL A 105 13.29 17.96 -11.21
C VAL A 105 12.75 17.31 -12.48
N GLY A 106 11.51 16.83 -12.48
CA GLY A 106 10.93 16.22 -13.67
C GLY A 106 9.41 16.04 -13.56
N LYS A 107 8.74 16.05 -14.72
CA LYS A 107 7.33 15.75 -14.91
C LYS A 107 7.17 15.14 -16.29
N ASN A 108 6.51 13.99 -16.38
CA ASN A 108 6.18 13.36 -17.65
C ASN A 108 4.73 12.85 -17.65
N THR A 109 3.83 13.78 -17.36
CA THR A 109 2.38 13.58 -17.36
C THR A 109 1.72 14.87 -17.82
N GLN A 110 0.53 14.77 -18.38
CA GLN A 110 -0.32 15.95 -18.62
C GLN A 110 -1.10 16.36 -17.37
N ASN A 111 -1.22 15.45 -16.39
CA ASN A 111 -2.07 15.66 -15.23
C ASN A 111 -1.57 16.81 -14.35
N ASN A 112 -2.52 17.48 -13.70
CA ASN A 112 -2.22 18.52 -12.74
C ASN A 112 -1.93 17.95 -11.34
N ASN A 113 -0.64 17.73 -11.09
CA ASN A 113 -0.14 17.17 -9.85
C ASN A 113 0.32 18.25 -8.86
N GLN A 114 -0.01 18.06 -7.58
CA GLN A 114 0.47 18.90 -6.49
C GLN A 114 1.39 18.11 -5.57
N PHE A 115 2.48 18.73 -5.12
CA PHE A 115 3.40 18.14 -4.16
C PHE A 115 3.20 18.74 -2.77
N TRP A 116 3.11 17.89 -1.77
CA TRP A 116 2.78 18.25 -0.40
C TRP A 116 3.75 17.64 0.61
N ILE A 117 3.98 18.35 1.71
CA ILE A 117 4.41 17.77 2.97
C ILE A 117 3.14 17.51 3.81
N CYS A 118 3.02 16.33 4.39
CA CYS A 118 1.86 15.90 5.18
C CYS A 118 2.21 15.63 6.65
N GLN A 119 3.47 15.29 6.93
CA GLN A 119 4.05 15.29 8.27
C GLN A 119 5.45 15.89 8.19
N PRO A 120 5.85 16.76 9.14
CA PRO A 120 5.09 17.16 10.33
C PRO A 120 4.05 18.26 10.07
N SER A 121 4.17 19.01 8.98
CA SER A 121 3.18 20.02 8.56
C SER A 121 2.32 19.47 7.41
N ARG A 122 1.09 19.97 7.30
CA ARG A 122 0.15 19.61 6.21
C ARG A 122 0.06 20.78 5.23
N GLU A 123 1.09 20.92 4.40
CA GLU A 123 1.29 22.09 3.56
C GLU A 123 1.55 21.71 2.11
N LYS A 124 0.97 22.49 1.20
CA LYS A 124 1.27 22.37 -0.23
C LYS A 124 2.59 23.06 -0.50
N LEU A 125 3.54 22.33 -1.05
CA LEU A 125 4.82 22.89 -1.46
C LEU A 125 4.68 23.55 -2.84
N PHE A 126 4.10 22.84 -3.82
CA PHE A 126 3.89 23.40 -5.15
C PHE A 126 2.84 22.68 -6.01
N ASP A 127 2.47 23.32 -7.13
CA ASP A 127 1.62 22.81 -8.21
C ASP A 127 2.51 22.63 -9.46
N ALA A 128 2.64 21.40 -9.95
CA ALA A 128 3.59 21.04 -10.99
C ALA A 128 3.28 21.67 -12.36
N THR A 129 2.06 22.18 -12.57
CA THR A 129 1.68 22.88 -13.81
C THR A 129 1.98 24.38 -13.77
N LYS A 130 2.23 24.93 -12.58
CA LYS A 130 2.45 26.37 -12.37
C LYS A 130 3.91 26.73 -12.12
N GLU A 131 4.79 25.73 -12.08
CA GLU A 131 6.16 25.90 -11.64
C GLU A 131 7.16 25.39 -12.67
N ASN A 132 8.33 26.02 -12.68
CA ASN A 132 9.39 25.67 -13.60
C ASN A 132 10.24 24.52 -13.04
N LEU A 133 10.66 23.62 -13.94
CA LEU A 133 11.67 22.61 -13.60
C LEU A 133 12.94 23.27 -13.05
N GLY A 134 13.51 22.65 -12.03
CA GLY A 134 14.67 23.14 -11.29
C GLY A 134 14.34 24.05 -10.11
N LYS A 135 13.11 24.56 -10.00
CA LYS A 135 12.72 25.42 -8.87
C LYS A 135 12.81 24.65 -7.55
N SER A 136 13.34 25.32 -6.52
CA SER A 136 13.49 24.80 -5.17
C SER A 136 12.51 25.48 -4.21
N PHE A 137 12.04 24.72 -3.25
CA PHE A 137 11.06 25.10 -2.24
C PHE A 137 11.61 24.73 -0.87
N GLU A 138 11.59 25.69 0.05
CA GLU A 138 11.81 25.42 1.47
C GLU A 138 10.71 24.52 1.98
N VAL A 139 11.07 23.37 2.57
CA VAL A 139 10.13 22.52 3.29
C VAL A 139 10.10 22.93 4.77
N GLY A 140 11.26 23.24 5.34
CA GLY A 140 11.39 23.72 6.71
C GLY A 140 12.66 23.27 7.40
N ASN A 141 12.81 23.64 8.67
CA ASN A 141 13.85 23.17 9.56
C ASN A 141 13.24 22.16 10.53
N PHE A 142 13.90 21.02 10.70
CA PHE A 142 13.39 19.91 11.50
C PHE A 142 14.50 19.27 12.32
N GLU A 143 14.13 18.78 13.49
CA GLU A 143 15.03 18.08 14.40
C GLU A 143 15.30 16.64 13.93
N ALA A 144 16.39 16.07 14.42
CA ALA A 144 16.69 14.64 14.29
C ALA A 144 15.51 13.77 14.76
N GLY A 145 15.26 12.67 14.04
CA GLY A 145 14.14 11.75 14.31
C GLY A 145 12.81 12.19 13.71
N THR A 146 12.70 13.41 13.17
CA THR A 146 11.48 13.85 12.49
C THR A 146 11.20 12.95 11.27
N ARG A 147 10.01 12.36 11.25
CA ARG A 147 9.46 11.61 10.10
C ARG A 147 8.81 12.59 9.14
N LEU A 148 9.29 12.63 7.90
CA LEU A 148 8.75 13.43 6.82
C LEU A 148 7.92 12.52 5.90
N VAL A 149 6.62 12.77 5.87
CA VAL A 149 5.68 12.10 4.95
C VAL A 149 5.32 13.08 3.86
N PHE A 150 5.63 12.75 2.62
CA PHE A 150 5.28 13.54 1.45
C PHE A 150 4.08 12.94 0.74
N ALA A 151 3.38 13.76 -0.05
CA ALA A 151 2.28 13.30 -0.87
C ALA A 151 2.23 13.97 -2.24
N LEU A 152 1.77 13.18 -3.21
CA LEU A 152 1.27 13.62 -4.50
C LEU A 152 -0.26 13.68 -4.43
N LYS A 153 -0.83 14.87 -4.62
CA LYS A 153 -2.27 14.99 -4.92
C LYS A 153 -2.45 15.02 -6.43
N ALA A 154 -3.02 13.96 -6.97
CA ALA A 154 -3.26 13.78 -8.39
C ALA A 154 -4.52 14.52 -8.86
N GLU A 155 -4.65 14.71 -10.17
CA GLU A 155 -5.78 15.41 -10.78
C GLU A 155 -7.10 14.66 -10.61
N ASP A 156 -7.06 13.33 -10.53
CA ASP A 156 -8.23 12.47 -10.29
C ASP A 156 -8.81 12.60 -8.87
N GLY A 157 -8.19 13.42 -8.01
CA GLY A 157 -8.62 13.69 -6.65
C GLY A 157 -7.99 12.75 -5.61
N ASN A 158 -7.27 11.72 -6.03
CA ASN A 158 -6.55 10.83 -5.13
C ASN A 158 -5.32 11.53 -4.53
N VAL A 159 -4.94 11.08 -3.33
CA VAL A 159 -3.72 11.51 -2.65
C VAL A 159 -2.89 10.28 -2.37
N TYR A 160 -1.69 10.28 -2.92
CA TYR A 160 -0.72 9.21 -2.77
C TYR A 160 0.42 9.70 -1.89
N TYR A 161 0.79 8.92 -0.89
CA TYR A 161 1.76 9.22 0.15
C TYR A 161 3.02 8.36 -0.02
N THR A 162 4.11 8.80 0.60
CA THR A 162 5.34 8.01 0.76
C THR A 162 5.14 6.78 1.64
N ASP A 163 4.15 6.78 2.52
CA ASP A 163 3.64 5.59 3.19
C ASP A 163 2.47 5.00 2.40
N SER A 164 2.70 3.90 1.69
CA SER A 164 1.68 3.26 0.84
C SER A 164 0.46 2.76 1.60
N ASN A 165 0.56 2.56 2.92
CA ASN A 165 -0.59 2.18 3.74
C ASN A 165 -1.62 3.31 3.89
N LEU A 166 -1.24 4.54 3.55
CA LEU A 166 -2.14 5.69 3.52
C LEU A 166 -2.80 5.87 2.15
N ASN A 167 -2.40 5.09 1.14
CA ASN A 167 -2.88 5.25 -0.23
C ASN A 167 -4.25 4.59 -0.40
N PRO A 168 -5.16 5.19 -1.19
CA PRO A 168 -6.50 4.66 -1.42
C PRO A 168 -6.53 3.21 -1.94
N ASP A 169 -5.50 2.78 -2.66
CA ASP A 169 -5.36 1.44 -3.22
C ASP A 169 -4.31 0.58 -2.52
N LEU A 170 -3.73 1.08 -1.42
CA LEU A 170 -2.65 0.46 -0.64
C LEU A 170 -1.36 0.17 -1.44
N LYS A 171 -1.19 0.77 -2.64
CA LYS A 171 -0.01 0.54 -3.47
C LYS A 171 1.03 1.63 -3.30
N ALA A 172 2.30 1.28 -3.54
CA ALA A 172 3.39 2.24 -3.53
C ALA A 172 3.41 3.07 -4.82
N HIS A 173 2.86 4.28 -4.76
CA HIS A 173 2.87 5.26 -5.85
C HIS A 173 4.14 6.08 -5.93
N VAL A 174 5.13 5.78 -5.08
CA VAL A 174 6.42 6.45 -5.07
C VAL A 174 7.53 5.46 -4.84
N ILE A 175 8.64 5.68 -5.53
CA ILE A 175 9.92 5.06 -5.23
C ILE A 175 10.90 6.13 -4.77
N LYS A 176 11.71 5.79 -3.77
CA LYS A 176 12.82 6.65 -3.31
C LYS A 176 14.12 6.17 -3.91
N LEU A 177 14.80 7.06 -4.63
CA LEU A 177 16.12 6.80 -5.20
C LEU A 177 17.19 7.59 -4.45
N PRO A 178 18.07 6.96 -3.67
CA PRO A 178 19.16 7.65 -2.97
C PRO A 178 20.14 8.32 -3.96
N LEU A 179 20.49 9.58 -3.70
CA LEU A 179 21.49 10.36 -4.48
C LEU A 179 22.73 10.72 -3.64
N GLY A 180 22.95 9.99 -2.55
CA GLY A 180 23.97 10.24 -1.54
C GLY A 180 23.38 10.18 -0.12
N SER A 181 24.19 10.49 0.88
CA SER A 181 23.82 10.37 2.30
C SER A 181 22.73 11.32 2.75
N ASN A 182 22.57 12.46 2.09
CA ASN A 182 21.67 13.54 2.50
C ASN A 182 20.73 13.98 1.36
N ARG A 183 20.60 13.18 0.30
CA ARG A 183 19.76 13.50 -0.86
C ARG A 183 19.10 12.26 -1.41
N CYS A 184 17.87 12.41 -1.86
CA CYS A 184 17.15 11.37 -2.60
C CYS A 184 16.18 12.00 -3.60
N GLN A 185 15.73 11.22 -4.58
CA GLN A 185 14.56 11.55 -5.38
C GLN A 185 13.35 10.77 -4.88
N LEU A 186 12.22 11.46 -4.79
CA LEU A 186 10.89 10.87 -4.74
C LEU A 186 10.33 10.91 -6.15
N ARG A 187 10.04 9.74 -6.71
CA ARG A 187 9.61 9.52 -8.09
C ARG A 187 8.22 8.92 -8.07
N TRP A 188 7.24 9.60 -8.64
CA TRP A 188 5.83 9.32 -8.41
C TRP A 188 5.09 8.81 -9.65
N GLU A 189 4.04 8.05 -9.37
CA GLU A 189 2.96 7.60 -10.26
C GLU A 189 1.66 8.30 -9.86
N ASP A 190 0.97 8.94 -10.81
CA ASP A 190 -0.23 9.72 -10.56
C ASP A 190 -1.55 9.00 -10.88
N LEU A 191 -1.47 7.77 -11.44
CA LEU A 191 -2.63 6.97 -11.83
C LEU A 191 -2.97 5.87 -10.84
N TYR A 192 -4.23 5.86 -10.38
CA TYR A 192 -4.77 4.82 -9.48
C TYR A 192 -4.46 3.41 -9.99
N GLY A 193 -3.94 2.56 -9.11
CA GLY A 193 -3.67 1.16 -9.41
C GLY A 193 -2.32 0.88 -10.09
N LEU A 194 -1.46 1.89 -10.28
CA LEU A 194 -0.14 1.80 -10.92
C LEU A 194 -0.23 1.28 -12.36
N LYS A 195 -0.82 2.07 -13.27
CA LYS A 195 -1.18 1.61 -14.62
C LYS A 195 0.02 1.47 -15.58
N ASP A 196 0.98 2.39 -15.54
CA ASP A 196 2.15 2.46 -16.45
C ASP A 196 3.49 2.25 -15.74
N ARG A 197 3.64 2.61 -14.45
CA ARG A 197 4.72 2.16 -13.54
C ARG A 197 6.13 2.62 -13.91
N ASP A 198 6.25 3.77 -14.56
CA ASP A 198 7.54 4.34 -14.95
C ASP A 198 8.11 5.33 -13.91
N TYR A 199 7.30 5.69 -12.91
CA TYR A 199 7.55 6.60 -11.80
C TYR A 199 8.20 7.91 -12.27
N ASN A 200 7.64 8.52 -13.30
CA ASN A 200 8.15 9.77 -13.85
C ASN A 200 7.11 10.90 -13.97
N ASP A 201 5.87 10.66 -13.55
CA ASP A 201 4.78 11.65 -13.55
C ASP A 201 5.12 12.89 -12.74
N LEU A 202 5.74 12.69 -11.57
CA LEU A 202 6.38 13.76 -10.80
C LEU A 202 7.68 13.26 -10.21
N VAL A 203 8.76 14.02 -10.37
CA VAL A 203 10.05 13.76 -9.74
C VAL A 203 10.48 14.96 -8.92
N VAL A 204 10.74 14.72 -7.63
CA VAL A 204 11.19 15.72 -6.67
C VAL A 204 12.47 15.25 -6.00
N GLU A 205 13.50 16.06 -6.04
CA GLU A 205 14.71 15.83 -5.26
C GLU A 205 14.56 16.47 -3.88
N ILE A 206 14.79 15.68 -2.83
CA ILE A 206 14.81 16.15 -1.44
C ILE A 206 16.26 16.24 -0.98
N SER A 207 16.64 17.42 -0.50
CA SER A 207 17.95 17.67 0.10
C SER A 207 17.81 17.95 1.59
N GLN A 208 18.59 17.23 2.39
CA GLN A 208 18.73 17.39 3.82
C GLN A 208 20.03 18.16 4.08
N LEU A 209 19.93 19.41 4.51
CA LEU A 209 21.07 20.27 4.76
C LEU A 209 21.28 20.36 6.27
N PRO A 210 22.32 19.68 6.81
CA PRO A 210 22.59 19.70 8.25
C PRO A 210 22.69 21.13 8.79
N LEU A 211 21.99 21.38 9.89
CA LEU A 211 22.20 22.57 10.70
C LEU A 211 23.49 22.37 11.51
N LYS A 212 24.22 23.47 11.74
CA LYS A 212 25.45 23.47 12.54
C LYS A 212 25.16 23.37 14.02
#